data_AF-A0A0H5RT39-F1
#
_entry.id   AF-A0A0H5RT39-F1
#
_cell.length_a   1.000
_cell.length_b   1.000
_cell.length_c   1.000
_cell.angle_alpha   90.00
_cell.angle_beta   90.00
_cell.angle_gamma   90.00
#
_symmetry.space_group_name_H-M   'P 1'
#
loop_
_entity.id
_entity.type
_entity.pdbx_description
1 polymer ?
#
loop_
_entity_poly.entity_id
_entity_poly.type
_entity_poly.pdbx_seq_one_letter_code
_entity_poly.pdbx_strand_id
1 'polypeptide(L)'
;MTCPYCGSPLDETETCGRCGPIKATAPTGWRPDPTARHEGRYFVTGHPTNRVRDGRTTSSDPAGGRMLPDYLELKTSGIRSTWLGTSAAAAIIVMTAAVVWVLLMAGRRPPPPPETGYLAALRDAGVSDQFNSDANAVAHGRQVCRHLEDGEPQQGLLADKIAVDTFCPHFSKGFHVLEKATITGTFVLNDNAGAAGIVSDGATCQGANGYSDVNPGTLVTVKNGKGEVLASTTLGPGKSGNANCTFSFTVPLTEGQDRYVLSVGRRGEFSYTFEQLVAKGILMQLGH
;
A
#
# COMPACT_ATOMS: atom_id res chain seq x y z
N MET A 1 -17.27 -67.23 64.91
CA MET A 1 -16.25 -67.22 63.83
C MET A 1 -15.23 -66.13 64.15
N THR A 2 -13.96 -66.27 63.75
CA THR A 2 -12.94 -65.24 63.95
C THR A 2 -12.78 -64.38 62.69
N CYS A 3 -12.52 -63.09 62.90
CA CYS A 3 -12.27 -62.14 61.83
C CYS A 3 -10.98 -62.54 61.09
N PRO A 4 -11.02 -62.78 59.76
CA PRO A 4 -9.83 -63.19 59.01
C PRO A 4 -8.77 -62.09 58.95
N TYR A 5 -9.12 -60.84 59.26
CA TYR A 5 -8.20 -59.71 59.20
C TYR A 5 -7.40 -59.49 60.49
N CYS A 6 -7.98 -59.73 61.67
CA CYS A 6 -7.35 -59.42 62.95
C CYS A 6 -7.52 -60.49 64.04
N GLY A 7 -8.15 -61.62 63.71
CA GLY A 7 -8.40 -62.73 64.64
C GLY A 7 -9.44 -62.47 65.73
N SER A 8 -10.02 -61.26 65.81
CA SER A 8 -11.04 -60.93 66.83
C SER A 8 -12.36 -61.68 66.59
N PRO A 9 -13.16 -61.97 67.63
CA PRO A 9 -14.46 -62.62 67.46
C PRO A 9 -15.42 -61.74 66.65
N LEU A 10 -16.23 -62.38 65.81
CA LEU A 10 -17.30 -61.76 65.04
C LEU A 10 -18.63 -61.82 65.78
N ASP A 11 -19.46 -60.80 65.59
CA ASP A 11 -20.85 -60.83 66.04
C ASP A 11 -21.75 -61.67 65.11
N GLU A 12 -23.03 -61.80 65.48
CA GLU A 12 -24.04 -62.57 64.73
C GLU A 12 -24.28 -62.04 63.30
N THR A 13 -23.86 -60.80 63.01
CA THR A 13 -23.99 -60.16 61.68
C THR A 13 -22.72 -60.30 60.82
N GLU A 14 -21.78 -61.17 61.22
CA GLU A 14 -20.45 -61.32 60.61
C GLU A 14 -19.65 -59.99 60.60
N THR A 15 -19.88 -59.13 61.62
CA THR A 15 -19.19 -57.85 61.80
C THR A 15 -18.13 -57.96 62.88
N CYS A 16 -16.93 -57.49 62.57
CA CYS A 16 -15.83 -57.36 63.52
C CYS A 16 -15.89 -55.99 64.19
N GLY A 17 -15.91 -55.92 65.52
CA GLY A 17 -15.87 -54.63 66.24
C GLY A 17 -14.63 -53.78 65.94
N ARG A 18 -13.54 -54.38 65.45
CA ARG A 18 -12.31 -53.69 65.01
C ARG A 18 -12.23 -53.44 63.50
N CYS A 19 -12.75 -54.36 62.69
CA CYS A 19 -12.55 -54.36 61.23
C CYS A 19 -13.82 -54.08 60.42
N GLY A 20 -14.99 -54.04 61.05
CA GLY A 20 -16.28 -53.90 60.37
C GLY A 20 -16.80 -55.19 59.74
N PRO A 21 -17.85 -55.10 58.89
CA PRO A 21 -18.55 -56.24 58.29
C PRO A 21 -17.72 -56.95 57.22
N ILE A 22 -17.72 -58.29 57.22
CA ILE A 22 -16.91 -59.11 56.29
C ILE A 22 -17.56 -59.26 54.90
N LYS A 23 -18.89 -59.26 54.80
CA LYS A 23 -19.63 -59.53 53.55
C LYS A 23 -20.55 -58.39 53.08
N ALA A 24 -20.20 -57.14 53.35
CA ALA A 24 -20.89 -56.02 52.72
C ALA A 24 -20.29 -55.74 51.33
N THR A 25 -21.11 -55.65 50.29
CA THR A 25 -20.73 -54.99 49.02
C THR A 25 -20.45 -53.53 49.34
N ALA A 26 -19.19 -53.27 49.67
CA ALA A 26 -18.82 -52.11 50.47
C ALA A 26 -18.48 -50.92 49.55
N PRO A 27 -19.02 -49.72 49.82
CA PRO A 27 -18.66 -48.52 49.06
C PRO A 27 -17.17 -48.19 49.24
N THR A 28 -16.59 -47.67 48.15
CA THR A 28 -15.22 -47.12 48.08
C THR A 28 -15.04 -46.03 49.14
N GLY A 29 -13.96 -46.07 49.91
CA GLY A 29 -13.70 -45.08 50.95
C GLY A 29 -12.69 -45.49 52.01
N TRP A 30 -12.47 -44.61 52.98
CA TRP A 30 -11.56 -44.81 54.11
C TRP A 30 -12.19 -45.66 55.21
N ARG A 31 -11.45 -46.64 55.72
CA ARG A 31 -11.84 -47.50 56.85
C ARG A 31 -10.65 -47.66 57.80
N PRO A 32 -10.87 -48.09 59.06
CA PRO A 32 -9.78 -48.46 59.96
C PRO A 32 -8.84 -49.47 59.28
N ASP A 33 -7.52 -49.27 59.37
CA ASP A 33 -6.56 -50.17 58.73
C ASP A 33 -6.63 -51.56 59.39
N PRO A 34 -6.99 -52.63 58.66
CA PRO A 34 -7.09 -53.95 59.25
C PRO A 34 -5.74 -54.49 59.75
N THR A 35 -4.63 -53.96 59.23
CA THR A 35 -3.27 -54.32 59.70
C THR A 35 -2.86 -53.60 60.98
N ALA A 36 -3.64 -52.61 61.45
CA ALA A 36 -3.34 -51.74 62.58
C ALA A 36 -1.98 -51.01 62.49
N ARG A 37 -1.41 -50.88 61.28
CA ARG A 37 -0.17 -50.12 61.02
C ARG A 37 -0.42 -48.62 60.87
N HIS A 38 -1.61 -48.26 60.41
CA HIS A 38 -2.05 -46.90 60.17
C HIS A 38 -3.45 -46.65 60.73
N GLU A 39 -3.85 -45.40 60.90
CA GLU A 39 -5.21 -45.07 61.40
C GLU A 39 -6.31 -45.48 60.41
N GLY A 40 -6.04 -45.44 59.10
CA GLY A 40 -6.99 -45.90 58.10
C GLY A 40 -6.38 -46.36 56.79
N ARG A 41 -7.07 -47.27 56.10
CA ARG A 41 -6.76 -47.77 54.76
C ARG A 41 -7.89 -47.44 53.79
N TYR A 42 -7.53 -47.10 52.57
CA TYR A 42 -8.50 -46.81 51.51
C TYR A 42 -8.91 -48.10 50.80
N PHE A 43 -10.21 -48.29 50.64
CA PHE A 43 -10.81 -49.43 49.95
C PHE A 43 -11.44 -48.97 48.63
N VAL A 44 -11.24 -49.73 47.56
CA VAL A 44 -11.87 -49.52 46.25
C VAL A 44 -12.78 -50.72 45.98
N THR A 45 -14.08 -50.48 45.82
CA THR A 45 -15.06 -51.56 45.57
C THR A 45 -14.91 -52.75 46.53
N GLY A 46 -14.71 -52.47 47.82
CA GLY A 46 -14.49 -53.48 48.86
C GLY A 46 -13.07 -54.04 48.98
N HIS A 47 -12.15 -53.73 48.06
CA HIS A 47 -10.79 -54.26 48.04
C HIS A 47 -9.80 -53.30 48.73
N PRO A 48 -8.96 -53.77 49.67
CA PRO A 48 -7.97 -52.92 50.35
C PRO A 48 -6.86 -52.47 49.38
N THR A 49 -6.43 -51.22 49.50
CA THR A 49 -5.34 -50.67 48.67
C THR A 49 -4.07 -50.39 49.48
N ASN A 50 -2.97 -50.05 48.80
CA ASN A 50 -1.75 -49.54 49.42
C ASN A 50 -1.92 -48.13 50.00
N ARG A 51 -3.02 -47.42 49.74
CA ARG A 51 -3.20 -46.05 50.22
C ARG A 51 -3.69 -46.06 51.67
N VAL A 52 -2.89 -45.46 52.55
CA VAL A 52 -3.14 -45.39 54.01
C VAL A 52 -3.16 -43.94 54.48
N ARG A 53 -3.73 -43.69 55.66
CA ARG A 53 -3.74 -42.38 56.32
C ARG A 53 -3.43 -42.50 57.79
N ASP A 54 -2.72 -41.49 58.28
CA ASP A 54 -2.54 -41.18 59.69
C ASP A 54 -2.95 -39.72 59.89
N GLY A 55 -4.03 -39.49 60.64
CA GLY A 55 -4.71 -38.21 60.76
C GLY A 55 -5.16 -37.66 59.41
N ARG A 56 -4.57 -36.52 59.02
CA ARG A 56 -4.82 -35.85 57.73
C ARG A 56 -3.79 -36.20 56.65
N THR A 57 -2.73 -36.91 56.98
CA THR A 57 -1.68 -37.27 56.02
C THR A 57 -1.99 -38.59 55.35
N THR A 58 -1.88 -38.64 54.02
CA THR A 58 -2.03 -39.88 53.25
C THR A 58 -0.68 -40.33 52.70
N SER A 59 -0.38 -41.61 52.81
CA SER A 59 0.84 -42.22 52.28
C SER A 59 0.52 -43.55 51.58
N SER A 60 1.56 -44.24 51.10
CA SER A 60 1.44 -45.56 50.49
C SER A 60 2.18 -46.58 51.35
N ASP A 61 1.49 -47.62 51.81
CA ASP A 61 2.01 -48.79 52.52
C ASP A 61 1.71 -50.08 51.72
N PRO A 62 2.58 -50.41 50.72
CA PRO A 62 2.47 -51.66 49.97
C PRO A 62 2.74 -52.89 50.85
N ALA A 63 3.55 -52.75 51.90
CA ALA A 63 3.94 -53.85 52.77
C ALA A 63 2.76 -54.34 53.62
N GLY A 64 2.00 -53.44 54.25
CA GLY A 64 0.74 -53.81 54.93
C GLY A 64 -0.36 -54.18 53.95
N GLY A 65 -0.40 -53.57 52.76
CA GLY A 65 -1.34 -53.97 51.71
C GLY A 65 -1.21 -55.45 51.33
N ARG A 66 0.01 -55.95 51.13
CA ARG A 66 0.29 -57.36 50.80
C ARG A 66 -0.06 -58.37 51.91
N MET A 67 -0.35 -57.91 53.13
CA MET A 67 -0.80 -58.78 54.23
C MET A 67 -2.32 -59.04 54.16
N LEU A 68 -3.05 -58.33 53.31
CA LEU A 68 -4.51 -58.40 53.22
C LEU A 68 -4.94 -59.24 52.01
N PRO A 69 -6.01 -60.05 52.14
CA PRO A 69 -6.60 -60.74 51.00
C PRO A 69 -7.20 -59.73 50.02
N ASP A 70 -7.19 -60.07 48.72
CA ASP A 70 -7.76 -59.27 47.63
C ASP A 70 -7.20 -57.83 47.53
N TYR A 71 -5.92 -57.67 47.86
CA TYR A 71 -5.21 -56.39 47.79
C TYR A 71 -5.04 -55.84 46.35
N LEU A 72 -5.26 -54.53 46.20
CA LEU A 72 -5.02 -53.77 44.95
C LEU A 72 -3.93 -52.71 45.13
N GLU A 73 -2.87 -52.82 44.33
CA GLU A 73 -1.76 -51.84 44.33
C GLU A 73 -2.09 -50.62 43.45
N LEU A 74 -2.27 -49.44 44.06
CA LEU A 74 -2.43 -48.18 43.33
C LEU A 74 -1.04 -47.59 43.04
N LYS A 75 -0.74 -47.38 41.75
CA LYS A 75 0.49 -46.71 41.32
C LYS A 75 0.42 -45.23 41.71
N THR A 76 1.30 -44.78 42.60
CA THR A 76 1.42 -43.36 42.93
C THR A 76 1.96 -42.62 41.70
N SER A 77 1.18 -41.69 41.16
CA SER A 77 1.63 -40.75 40.13
C SER A 77 2.58 -39.73 40.78
N GLY A 78 3.83 -40.13 40.95
CA GLY A 78 4.91 -39.23 41.36
C GLY A 78 5.08 -38.14 40.31
N ILE A 79 4.67 -36.92 40.65
CA ILE A 79 4.96 -35.72 39.86
C ILE A 79 6.46 -35.48 39.96
N ARG A 80 7.22 -35.96 38.95
CA ARG A 80 8.64 -35.63 38.82
C ARG A 80 8.77 -34.18 38.37
N SER A 81 9.44 -33.40 39.20
CA SER A 81 9.92 -32.05 38.91
C SER A 81 10.91 -32.06 37.74
N THR A 82 10.49 -31.56 36.58
CA THR A 82 11.37 -31.13 35.49
C THR A 82 11.49 -29.61 35.53
N TRP A 83 12.28 -29.10 36.46
CA TRP A 83 12.80 -27.74 36.43
C TRP A 83 14.25 -27.83 35.97
N LEU A 84 14.53 -27.43 34.72
CA LEU A 84 15.82 -26.98 34.16
C LEU A 84 15.83 -26.99 32.61
N GLY A 85 14.80 -27.52 31.95
CA GLY A 85 14.68 -27.54 30.47
C GLY A 85 13.81 -26.45 29.83
N THR A 86 13.26 -25.50 30.60
CA THR A 86 12.18 -24.60 30.12
C THR A 86 12.62 -23.20 29.70
N SER A 87 13.86 -22.77 29.91
CA SER A 87 14.28 -21.40 29.59
C SER A 87 14.51 -21.18 28.08
N ALA A 88 15.19 -22.12 27.40
CA ALA A 88 15.46 -21.98 25.97
C ALA A 88 14.19 -22.12 25.10
N ALA A 89 13.31 -23.07 25.44
CA ALA A 89 12.05 -23.27 24.73
C ALA A 89 11.09 -22.09 24.92
N ALA A 90 11.00 -21.53 26.14
CA ALA A 90 10.19 -20.33 26.39
C ALA A 90 10.72 -19.11 25.62
N ALA A 91 12.03 -18.91 25.55
CA ALA A 91 12.63 -17.81 24.79
C ALA A 91 12.32 -17.91 23.28
N ILE A 92 12.39 -19.12 22.71
CA ILE A 92 12.05 -19.35 21.30
C ILE A 92 10.56 -19.07 21.05
N ILE A 93 9.66 -19.53 21.92
CA ILE A 93 8.21 -19.29 21.78
C ILE A 93 7.88 -17.80 21.90
N VAL A 94 8.52 -17.07 22.80
CA VAL A 94 8.30 -15.62 22.94
C VAL A 94 8.82 -14.88 21.70
N MET A 95 9.99 -15.26 21.17
CA MET A 95 10.55 -14.67 19.96
C MET A 95 9.69 -14.96 18.73
N THR A 96 9.21 -16.19 18.56
CA THR A 96 8.31 -16.53 17.44
C THR A 96 6.96 -15.86 17.58
N ALA A 97 6.39 -15.79 18.79
CA ALA A 97 5.16 -15.04 19.05
C ALA A 97 5.35 -13.54 18.78
N ALA A 98 6.49 -12.96 19.13
CA ALA A 98 6.81 -11.56 18.84
C ALA A 98 6.97 -11.31 17.32
N VAL A 99 7.65 -12.20 16.59
CA VAL A 99 7.77 -12.11 15.13
C VAL A 99 6.42 -12.27 14.45
N VAL A 100 5.62 -13.26 14.86
CA VAL A 100 4.26 -13.47 14.36
C VAL A 100 3.37 -12.28 14.69
N TRP A 101 3.47 -11.71 15.89
CA TRP A 101 2.77 -10.48 16.26
C TRP A 101 3.18 -9.33 15.35
N VAL A 102 4.49 -9.08 15.15
CA VAL A 102 4.98 -8.00 14.27
C VAL A 102 4.47 -8.17 12.85
N LEU A 103 4.48 -9.40 12.30
CA LEU A 103 3.95 -9.69 10.97
C LEU A 103 2.43 -9.47 10.89
N LEU A 104 1.68 -9.92 11.90
CA LEU A 104 0.23 -9.69 11.99
C LEU A 104 -0.12 -8.22 12.16
N MET A 105 0.71 -7.43 12.87
CA MET A 105 0.51 -6.00 13.03
C MET A 105 0.94 -5.20 11.80
N ALA A 106 1.95 -5.66 11.05
CA ALA A 106 2.33 -5.07 9.78
C ALA A 106 1.20 -5.20 8.75
N GLY A 107 0.52 -6.36 8.69
CA GLY A 107 -0.65 -6.57 7.84
C GLY A 107 -1.92 -5.83 8.29
N ARG A 108 -1.95 -5.32 9.53
CA ARG A 108 -3.06 -4.50 10.07
C ARG A 108 -2.87 -3.00 9.91
N ARG A 109 -1.70 -2.55 9.43
CA ARG A 109 -1.52 -1.13 9.12
C ARG A 109 -2.44 -0.80 7.95
N PRO A 110 -3.36 0.18 8.08
CA PRO A 110 -4.10 0.64 6.92
C PRO A 110 -3.08 1.07 5.84
N PRO A 111 -3.34 0.76 4.57
CA PRO A 111 -2.48 1.25 3.49
C PRO A 111 -2.36 2.76 3.63
N PRO A 112 -1.17 3.33 3.39
CA PRO A 112 -1.01 4.77 3.47
C PRO A 112 -2.03 5.43 2.52
N PRO A 113 -2.56 6.61 2.87
CA PRO A 113 -3.58 7.26 2.05
C PRO A 113 -3.05 7.41 0.61
N PRO A 114 -3.89 7.22 -0.41
CA PRO A 114 -3.44 7.21 -1.81
C PRO A 114 -2.65 8.47 -2.20
N GLU A 115 -2.93 9.58 -1.50
CA GLU A 115 -2.24 10.86 -1.60
C GLU A 115 -0.74 10.78 -1.36
N THR A 116 -0.24 9.92 -0.46
CA THR A 116 1.21 9.77 -0.24
C THR A 116 1.88 9.11 -1.42
N GLY A 117 1.23 8.11 -2.03
CA GLY A 117 1.72 7.45 -3.25
C GLY A 117 1.69 8.41 -4.44
N TYR A 118 0.61 9.19 -4.56
CA TYR A 118 0.47 10.24 -5.56
C TYR A 118 1.59 11.28 -5.48
N LEU A 119 1.83 11.85 -4.30
CA LEU A 119 2.86 12.87 -4.10
C LEU A 119 4.27 12.33 -4.34
N ALA A 120 4.54 11.07 -3.97
CA ALA A 120 5.80 10.41 -4.31
C ALA A 120 5.97 10.27 -5.83
N ALA A 121 4.93 9.79 -6.53
CA ALA A 121 4.96 9.62 -7.98
C ALA A 121 5.17 10.95 -8.73
N LEU A 122 4.57 12.06 -8.26
CA LEU A 122 4.82 13.39 -8.82
C LEU A 122 6.27 13.84 -8.66
N ARG A 123 6.90 13.57 -7.51
CA ARG A 123 8.31 13.88 -7.24
C ARG A 123 9.22 13.03 -8.12
N ASP A 124 8.96 11.73 -8.21
CA ASP A 124 9.74 10.79 -9.02
C ASP A 124 9.67 11.13 -10.52
N ALA A 125 8.51 11.61 -11.00
CA ALA A 125 8.31 12.07 -12.37
C ALA A 125 8.83 13.51 -12.62
N GLY A 126 9.33 14.21 -11.60
CA GLY A 126 9.86 15.57 -11.73
C GLY A 126 8.81 16.63 -12.07
N VAL A 127 7.53 16.36 -11.77
CA VAL A 127 6.41 17.27 -12.06
C VAL A 127 5.82 17.91 -10.81
N SER A 128 6.40 17.67 -9.62
CA SER A 128 5.95 18.27 -8.37
C SER A 128 5.98 19.81 -8.39
N ASP A 129 6.94 20.40 -9.10
CA ASP A 129 7.17 21.85 -9.14
C ASP A 129 6.07 22.62 -9.90
N GLN A 130 5.14 21.92 -10.55
CA GLN A 130 3.94 22.50 -11.17
C GLN A 130 2.90 22.94 -10.12
N PHE A 131 3.06 22.53 -8.86
CA PHE A 131 2.12 22.81 -7.79
C PHE A 131 2.77 23.64 -6.68
N ASN A 132 2.06 24.67 -6.22
CA ASN A 132 2.56 25.54 -5.14
C ASN A 132 2.62 24.85 -3.77
N SER A 133 1.97 23.69 -3.60
CA SER A 133 2.00 22.89 -2.37
C SER A 133 1.49 21.46 -2.62
N ASP A 134 1.85 20.54 -1.73
CA ASP A 134 1.33 19.15 -1.73
C ASP A 134 -0.21 19.11 -1.65
N ALA A 135 -0.82 20.03 -0.88
CA ALA A 135 -2.27 20.13 -0.77
C ALA A 135 -2.93 20.53 -2.10
N ASN A 136 -2.33 21.48 -2.83
CA ASN A 136 -2.81 21.88 -4.15
C ASN A 136 -2.67 20.76 -5.18
N ALA A 137 -1.56 20.00 -5.12
CA ALA A 137 -1.37 18.84 -5.99
C ALA A 137 -2.47 17.80 -5.76
N VAL A 138 -2.74 17.43 -4.51
CA VAL A 138 -3.82 16.48 -4.18
C VAL A 138 -5.19 17.00 -4.60
N ALA A 139 -5.48 18.27 -4.36
CA ALA A 139 -6.74 18.89 -4.76
C ALA A 139 -6.93 18.86 -6.29
N HIS A 140 -5.87 19.19 -7.04
CA HIS A 140 -5.83 19.09 -8.50
C HIS A 140 -6.06 17.65 -8.97
N GLY A 141 -5.34 16.67 -8.42
CA GLY A 141 -5.49 15.27 -8.81
C GLY A 141 -6.90 14.71 -8.58
N ARG A 142 -7.56 15.11 -7.48
CA ARG A 142 -8.98 14.78 -7.23
C ARG A 142 -9.93 15.52 -8.17
N GLN A 143 -9.58 16.73 -8.60
CA GLN A 143 -10.36 17.49 -9.57
C GLN A 143 -10.31 16.88 -10.97
N VAL A 144 -9.16 16.38 -11.40
CA VAL A 144 -9.01 15.66 -12.68
C VAL A 144 -10.02 14.52 -12.78
N CYS A 145 -10.11 13.67 -11.75
CA CYS A 145 -11.06 12.56 -11.77
C CYS A 145 -12.53 13.01 -11.84
N ARG A 146 -12.89 14.11 -11.16
CA ARG A 146 -14.25 14.68 -11.27
C ARG A 146 -14.57 15.14 -12.68
N HIS A 147 -13.64 15.84 -13.33
CA HIS A 147 -13.83 16.29 -14.73
C HIS A 147 -14.02 15.11 -15.69
N LEU A 148 -13.29 14.01 -15.49
CA LEU A 148 -13.46 12.80 -16.30
C LEU A 148 -14.81 12.11 -16.04
N GLU A 149 -15.29 12.10 -14.80
CA GLU A 149 -16.64 11.63 -14.44
C GLU A 149 -17.74 12.49 -15.08
N ASP A 150 -17.49 13.79 -15.22
CA ASP A 150 -18.39 14.75 -15.90
C ASP A 150 -18.36 14.64 -17.44
N GLY A 151 -17.50 13.79 -17.99
CA GLY A 151 -17.44 13.47 -19.42
C GLY A 151 -16.45 14.31 -20.24
N GLU A 152 -15.52 15.02 -19.60
CA GLU A 152 -14.41 15.67 -20.31
C GLU A 152 -13.53 14.64 -21.04
N PRO A 153 -12.81 15.04 -22.11
CA PRO A 153 -11.90 14.16 -22.83
C PRO A 153 -10.87 13.52 -21.89
N GLN A 154 -10.63 12.21 -22.05
CA GLN A 154 -9.64 11.45 -21.27
C GLN A 154 -8.21 11.77 -21.73
N GLN A 155 -7.80 13.02 -21.55
CA GLN A 155 -6.47 13.50 -21.90
C GLN A 155 -6.00 14.57 -20.92
N GLY A 156 -4.68 14.73 -20.81
CA GLY A 156 -4.09 15.75 -19.96
C GLY A 156 -2.58 15.62 -19.88
N LEU A 157 -1.96 16.39 -19.00
CA LEU A 157 -0.51 16.35 -18.81
C LEU A 157 -0.08 15.12 -18.01
N LEU A 158 1.23 14.89 -17.93
CA LEU A 158 1.80 13.78 -17.15
C LEU A 158 1.33 13.78 -15.68
N ALA A 159 1.19 14.96 -15.06
CA ALA A 159 0.67 15.07 -13.69
C ALA A 159 -0.79 14.59 -13.57
N ASP A 160 -1.60 14.82 -14.61
CA ASP A 160 -2.99 14.36 -14.68
C ASP A 160 -3.05 12.84 -14.84
N LYS A 161 -2.16 12.27 -15.66
CA LYS A 161 -2.02 10.82 -15.80
C LYS A 161 -1.70 10.14 -14.46
N ILE A 162 -0.74 10.69 -13.70
CA ILE A 162 -0.40 10.18 -12.37
C ILE A 162 -1.59 10.29 -11.40
N ALA A 163 -2.38 11.37 -11.51
CA ALA A 163 -3.60 11.53 -10.72
C ALA A 163 -4.65 10.47 -11.10
N VAL A 164 -4.87 10.24 -12.39
CA VAL A 164 -5.80 9.23 -12.89
C VAL A 164 -5.41 7.83 -12.44
N ASP A 165 -4.13 7.48 -12.56
CA ASP A 165 -3.60 6.18 -12.13
C ASP A 165 -3.80 5.94 -10.62
N THR A 166 -3.82 7.02 -9.82
CA THR A 166 -3.96 6.92 -8.36
C THR A 166 -5.39 7.01 -7.86
N PHE A 167 -6.17 7.98 -8.36
CA PHE A 167 -7.47 8.33 -7.80
C PHE A 167 -8.66 7.77 -8.59
N CYS A 168 -8.51 7.54 -9.91
CA CYS A 168 -9.57 7.01 -10.78
C CYS A 168 -9.01 6.04 -11.84
N PRO A 169 -8.43 4.90 -11.41
CA PRO A 169 -7.67 4.00 -12.29
C PRO A 169 -8.48 3.39 -13.44
N HIS A 170 -9.82 3.44 -13.39
CA HIS A 170 -10.68 2.99 -14.48
C HIS A 170 -10.53 3.83 -15.76
N PHE A 171 -10.14 5.11 -15.65
CA PHE A 171 -9.80 5.95 -16.81
C PHE A 171 -8.35 5.78 -17.29
N SER A 172 -7.49 5.13 -16.49
CA SER A 172 -6.04 5.02 -16.75
C SER A 172 -5.72 4.46 -18.14
N LYS A 173 -6.43 3.41 -18.56
CA LYS A 173 -6.15 2.70 -19.82
C LYS A 173 -6.42 3.54 -21.07
N GLY A 174 -7.39 4.46 -21.01
CA GLY A 174 -7.78 5.32 -22.13
C GLY A 174 -7.17 6.72 -22.08
N PHE A 175 -6.44 7.05 -21.01
CA PHE A 175 -5.95 8.40 -20.78
C PHE A 175 -4.76 8.73 -21.70
N HIS A 176 -4.95 9.73 -22.57
CA HIS A 176 -3.92 10.23 -23.47
C HIS A 176 -3.06 11.31 -22.79
N VAL A 177 -1.75 11.10 -22.75
CA VAL A 177 -0.82 12.08 -22.18
C VAL A 177 -0.42 13.06 -23.27
N LEU A 178 -0.83 14.31 -23.10
CA LEU A 178 -0.56 15.38 -24.05
C LEU A 178 0.93 15.71 -24.11
N GLU A 179 1.46 15.73 -25.33
CA GLU A 179 2.85 16.12 -25.57
C GLU A 179 3.05 17.63 -25.45
N LYS A 180 4.18 18.04 -24.86
CA LYS A 180 4.65 19.43 -24.88
C LYS A 180 5.85 19.53 -25.79
N ALA A 181 5.81 20.45 -26.75
CA ALA A 181 6.89 20.68 -27.69
C ALA A 181 7.20 22.17 -27.82
N THR A 182 8.48 22.51 -27.95
CA THR A 182 8.90 23.85 -28.34
C THR A 182 9.07 23.87 -29.86
N ILE A 183 8.15 24.52 -30.55
CA ILE A 183 8.11 24.53 -32.01
C ILE A 183 8.94 25.70 -32.52
N THR A 184 9.89 25.42 -33.41
CA THR A 184 10.65 26.44 -34.13
C THR A 184 9.89 26.85 -35.39
N GLY A 185 9.80 28.16 -35.60
CA GLY A 185 9.14 28.74 -36.76
C GLY A 185 10.04 29.69 -37.53
N THR A 186 9.80 29.72 -38.85
CA THR A 186 10.41 30.64 -39.80
C THR A 186 9.33 31.43 -40.51
N PHE A 187 9.42 32.75 -40.43
CA PHE A 187 8.60 33.68 -41.20
C PHE A 187 9.48 34.33 -42.27
N VAL A 188 9.13 34.16 -43.54
CA VAL A 188 9.86 34.73 -44.67
C VAL A 188 9.01 35.84 -45.28
N LEU A 189 9.52 37.06 -45.24
CA LEU A 189 8.99 38.17 -46.02
C LEU A 189 9.74 38.21 -47.35
N ASN A 190 9.04 38.09 -48.46
CA ASN A 190 9.58 38.21 -49.81
C ASN A 190 9.30 39.61 -50.36
N ASP A 191 10.25 40.17 -51.12
CA ASP A 191 10.11 41.41 -51.86
C ASP A 191 10.45 41.18 -53.32
N ASN A 192 9.50 41.44 -54.22
CA ASN A 192 9.72 41.38 -55.66
C ASN A 192 10.06 42.74 -56.25
N ALA A 193 10.80 42.68 -57.36
CA ALA A 193 11.43 43.77 -58.08
C ALA A 193 10.61 45.07 -58.13
N GLY A 194 10.95 46.02 -57.24
CA GLY A 194 10.51 47.41 -57.28
C GLY A 194 9.59 47.89 -56.15
N ALA A 195 9.13 47.01 -55.26
CA ALA A 195 8.23 47.41 -54.16
C ALA A 195 8.95 47.97 -52.92
N ALA A 196 10.27 47.72 -52.79
CA ALA A 196 11.08 48.13 -51.64
C ALA A 196 10.39 47.77 -50.30
N GLY A 197 9.76 46.60 -50.25
CA GLY A 197 9.02 46.11 -49.10
C GLY A 197 9.93 45.64 -47.96
N ILE A 198 11.24 45.59 -48.20
CA ILE A 198 12.27 45.22 -47.23
C ILE A 198 13.33 46.32 -47.17
N VAL A 199 13.68 46.72 -45.95
CA VAL A 199 14.90 47.51 -45.69
C VAL A 199 15.95 46.58 -45.07
N SER A 200 17.18 46.66 -45.57
CA SER A 200 18.31 45.84 -45.14
C SER A 200 19.55 46.70 -44.93
N ASP A 201 20.34 46.39 -43.90
CA ASP A 201 21.66 46.98 -43.64
C ASP A 201 22.82 46.09 -44.13
N GLY A 202 22.51 45.00 -44.85
CA GLY A 202 23.47 44.02 -45.33
C GLY A 202 23.62 42.78 -44.44
N ALA A 203 23.20 42.82 -43.17
CA ALA A 203 23.18 41.67 -42.27
C ALA A 203 21.78 41.40 -41.71
N THR A 204 21.11 42.46 -41.25
CA THR A 204 19.75 42.43 -40.75
C THR A 204 18.80 43.07 -41.73
N CYS A 205 17.53 42.72 -41.59
CA CYS A 205 16.47 43.29 -42.39
C CYS A 205 15.19 43.40 -41.58
N GLN A 206 14.30 44.26 -42.05
CA GLN A 206 12.94 44.37 -41.56
C GLN A 206 12.01 44.79 -42.71
N GLY A 207 10.72 44.65 -42.50
CA GLY A 207 9.73 45.14 -43.43
C GLY A 207 9.75 46.66 -43.51
N ALA A 208 9.47 47.17 -44.70
CA ALA A 208 9.37 48.57 -45.05
C ALA A 208 8.08 48.82 -45.84
N ASN A 209 7.69 50.09 -45.97
CA ASN A 209 6.50 50.49 -46.72
C ASN A 209 5.25 49.70 -46.28
N GLY A 210 4.65 48.95 -47.21
CA GLY A 210 3.46 48.13 -46.96
C GLY A 210 3.67 46.99 -45.96
N TYR A 211 4.89 46.74 -45.49
CA TYR A 211 5.25 45.73 -44.47
C TYR A 211 5.98 46.35 -43.26
N SER A 212 5.90 47.66 -43.03
CA SER A 212 6.63 48.33 -41.92
C SER A 212 6.27 47.81 -40.52
N ASP A 213 5.15 47.09 -40.39
CA ASP A 213 4.70 46.41 -39.18
C ASP A 213 5.38 45.05 -38.94
N VAL A 214 6.22 44.58 -39.87
CA VAL A 214 6.99 43.33 -39.74
C VAL A 214 8.44 43.66 -39.40
N ASN A 215 8.81 43.45 -38.15
CA ASN A 215 10.13 43.77 -37.61
C ASN A 215 10.48 42.83 -36.44
N PRO A 216 11.74 42.83 -35.96
CA PRO A 216 12.07 42.17 -34.71
C PRO A 216 11.19 42.72 -33.58
N GLY A 217 10.51 41.83 -32.86
CA GLY A 217 9.52 42.22 -31.85
C GLY A 217 8.06 42.16 -32.32
N THR A 218 7.79 41.95 -33.61
CA THR A 218 6.41 41.73 -34.09
C THR A 218 5.80 40.52 -33.41
N LEU A 219 4.60 40.69 -32.86
CA LEU A 219 3.91 39.65 -32.10
C LEU A 219 3.52 38.48 -33.00
N VAL A 220 3.86 37.27 -32.58
CA VAL A 220 3.37 36.01 -33.13
C VAL A 220 2.41 35.40 -32.12
N THR A 221 1.17 35.18 -32.52
CA THR A 221 0.13 34.62 -31.66
C THR A 221 -0.31 33.27 -32.21
N VAL A 222 -0.43 32.28 -31.32
CA VAL A 222 -1.00 30.97 -31.63
C VAL A 222 -2.32 30.83 -30.91
N LYS A 223 -3.38 30.51 -31.66
CA LYS A 223 -4.73 30.28 -31.15
C LYS A 223 -5.23 28.87 -31.45
N ASN A 224 -6.24 28.40 -30.74
CA ASN A 224 -6.99 27.20 -31.13
C ASN A 224 -8.13 27.53 -32.12
N GLY A 225 -8.88 26.52 -32.55
CA GLY A 225 -10.03 26.69 -33.45
C GLY A 225 -11.21 27.48 -32.84
N LYS A 226 -11.20 27.69 -31.51
CA LYS A 226 -12.17 28.54 -30.80
C LYS A 226 -11.72 29.99 -30.68
N GLY A 227 -10.50 30.32 -31.11
CA GLY A 227 -9.91 31.65 -31.02
C GLY A 227 -9.24 31.97 -29.69
N GLU A 228 -9.12 31.00 -28.78
CA GLU A 228 -8.40 31.17 -27.51
C GLU A 228 -6.90 31.22 -27.76
N VAL A 229 -6.21 32.17 -27.15
CA VAL A 229 -4.75 32.32 -27.28
C VAL A 229 -4.07 31.24 -26.44
N LEU A 230 -3.33 30.36 -27.10
CA LEU A 230 -2.58 29.27 -26.49
C LEU A 230 -1.18 29.71 -26.07
N ALA A 231 -0.54 30.51 -26.93
CA ALA A 231 0.81 31.01 -26.70
C ALA A 231 1.05 32.29 -27.51
N SER A 232 2.03 33.07 -27.08
CA SER A 232 2.49 34.26 -27.81
C SER A 232 4.00 34.39 -27.68
N THR A 233 4.63 34.83 -28.76
CA THR A 233 6.07 35.08 -28.85
C THR A 233 6.30 36.27 -29.79
N THR A 234 7.54 36.64 -30.05
CA THR A 234 7.87 37.70 -30.99
C THR A 234 8.83 37.20 -32.07
N LEU A 235 8.80 37.85 -33.23
CA LEU A 235 9.80 37.60 -34.25
C LEU A 235 11.19 38.00 -33.71
N GLY A 236 12.17 37.11 -33.91
CA GLY A 236 13.57 37.42 -33.65
C GLY A 236 14.16 38.40 -34.68
N PRO A 237 15.48 38.62 -34.65
CA PRO A 237 16.16 39.45 -35.64
C PRO A 237 15.93 38.92 -37.06
N GLY A 238 15.59 39.83 -37.98
CA GLY A 238 15.46 39.50 -39.41
C GLY A 238 16.84 39.31 -40.02
N LYS A 239 17.01 38.25 -40.81
CA LYS A 239 18.22 37.95 -41.58
C LYS A 239 18.01 38.29 -43.05
N SER A 240 18.87 39.16 -43.57
CA SER A 240 18.78 39.60 -44.97
C SER A 240 19.21 38.48 -45.91
N GLY A 241 18.37 38.17 -46.90
CA GLY A 241 18.74 37.45 -48.11
C GLY A 241 18.75 38.35 -49.33
N ASN A 242 18.83 37.78 -50.53
CA ASN A 242 18.92 38.53 -51.79
C ASN A 242 17.63 39.32 -52.12
N ALA A 243 16.47 38.75 -51.80
CA ALA A 243 15.14 39.34 -52.07
C ALA A 243 14.13 38.95 -50.97
N ASN A 244 14.64 38.53 -49.81
CA ASN A 244 13.80 38.10 -48.70
C ASN A 244 14.41 38.51 -47.36
N CYS A 245 13.54 38.58 -46.35
CA CYS A 245 13.89 38.84 -44.98
C CYS A 245 13.32 37.73 -44.11
N THR A 246 14.20 36.98 -43.47
CA THR A 246 13.83 35.77 -42.72
C THR A 246 13.89 36.01 -41.23
N PHE A 247 12.79 35.75 -40.53
CA PHE A 247 12.67 35.87 -39.09
C PHE A 247 12.47 34.48 -38.47
N SER A 248 13.17 34.22 -37.38
CA SER A 248 13.01 32.98 -36.61
C SER A 248 12.33 33.26 -35.28
N PHE A 249 11.55 32.31 -34.79
CA PHE A 249 10.92 32.36 -33.46
C PHE A 249 10.74 30.95 -32.91
N THR A 250 10.51 30.85 -31.59
CA THR A 250 10.14 29.60 -30.93
C THR A 250 8.90 29.84 -30.08
N VAL A 251 8.04 28.83 -30.02
CA VAL A 251 6.80 28.89 -29.24
C VAL A 251 6.55 27.55 -28.54
N PRO A 252 6.35 27.54 -27.21
CA PRO A 252 5.95 26.32 -26.50
C PRO A 252 4.48 26.04 -26.76
N LEU A 253 4.18 24.82 -27.23
CA LEU A 253 2.82 24.36 -27.49
C LEU A 253 2.58 23.01 -26.82
N THR A 254 1.34 22.79 -26.41
CA THR A 254 0.86 21.52 -25.87
C THR A 254 -0.15 20.95 -26.85
N GLU A 255 -0.11 19.63 -27.07
CA GLU A 255 -1.10 18.87 -27.82
C GLU A 255 -2.53 19.05 -27.24
N GLY A 256 -3.55 18.61 -27.96
CA GLY A 256 -4.93 18.49 -27.47
C GLY A 256 -5.89 19.53 -28.02
N GLN A 257 -5.43 20.40 -28.92
CA GLN A 257 -6.27 21.35 -29.64
C GLN A 257 -6.71 20.79 -30.99
N ASP A 258 -7.90 21.21 -31.46
CA ASP A 258 -8.44 20.79 -32.75
C ASP A 258 -7.57 21.27 -33.93
N ARG A 259 -7.01 22.47 -33.81
CA ARG A 259 -6.06 23.08 -34.73
C ARG A 259 -5.27 24.18 -34.04
N TYR A 260 -4.13 24.55 -34.63
CA TYR A 260 -3.28 25.64 -34.17
C TYR A 260 -3.24 26.71 -35.26
N VAL A 261 -3.80 27.87 -34.96
CA VAL A 261 -3.90 29.02 -35.86
C VAL A 261 -2.84 30.03 -35.48
N LEU A 262 -1.83 30.18 -36.32
CA LEU A 262 -0.71 31.10 -36.14
C LEU A 262 -0.95 32.39 -36.91
N SER A 263 -0.68 33.51 -36.25
CA SER A 263 -0.76 34.84 -36.83
C SER A 263 0.50 35.63 -36.51
N VAL A 264 0.98 36.40 -37.48
CA VAL A 264 2.10 37.32 -37.32
C VAL A 264 1.57 38.75 -37.46
N GLY A 265 1.53 39.48 -36.35
CA GLY A 265 0.91 40.81 -36.29
C GLY A 265 -0.54 40.77 -36.80
N ARG A 266 -0.78 41.42 -37.94
CA ARG A 266 -2.09 41.46 -38.61
C ARG A 266 -2.07 40.77 -39.98
N ARG A 267 -1.04 39.97 -40.29
CA ARG A 267 -0.70 39.50 -41.64
C ARG A 267 -1.26 38.11 -41.98
N GLY A 268 -2.54 37.90 -41.66
CA GLY A 268 -3.24 36.66 -41.93
C GLY A 268 -2.98 35.57 -40.90
N GLU A 269 -3.62 34.43 -41.13
CA GLU A 269 -3.65 33.30 -40.23
C GLU A 269 -3.29 32.01 -40.97
N PHE A 270 -2.49 31.16 -40.34
CA PHE A 270 -2.02 29.88 -40.87
C PHE A 270 -2.44 28.76 -39.92
N SER A 271 -3.17 27.77 -40.42
CA SER A 271 -3.69 26.66 -39.60
C SER A 271 -2.84 25.41 -39.77
N TYR A 272 -2.45 24.79 -38.66
CA TYR A 272 -1.68 23.55 -38.61
C TYR A 272 -2.29 22.55 -37.63
N THR A 273 -1.97 21.27 -37.81
CA THR A 273 -2.15 20.25 -36.76
C THR A 273 -0.92 20.17 -35.85
N PHE A 274 -1.06 19.62 -34.65
CA PHE A 274 0.09 19.44 -33.74
C PHE A 274 1.18 18.57 -34.39
N GLU A 275 0.79 17.47 -35.03
CA GLU A 275 1.71 16.57 -35.75
C GLU A 275 2.53 17.30 -36.84
N GLN A 276 1.90 18.20 -37.59
CA GLN A 276 2.59 18.99 -38.61
C GLN A 276 3.64 19.91 -37.98
N LEU A 277 3.30 20.55 -36.86
CA LEU A 277 4.20 21.45 -36.15
C LEU A 277 5.42 20.71 -35.59
N VAL A 278 5.22 19.54 -34.99
CA VAL A 278 6.32 18.72 -34.46
C VAL A 278 7.19 18.16 -35.58
N ALA A 279 6.58 17.68 -36.68
CA ALA A 279 7.33 17.03 -37.75
C ALA A 279 8.09 18.00 -38.67
N LYS A 280 7.55 19.19 -38.94
CA LYS A 280 8.09 20.11 -39.97
C LYS A 280 8.40 21.51 -39.45
N GLY A 281 8.01 21.85 -38.22
CA GLY A 281 8.06 23.21 -37.71
C GLY A 281 7.06 24.12 -38.43
N ILE A 282 7.25 25.42 -38.28
CA ILE A 282 6.40 26.44 -38.92
C ILE A 282 7.18 27.08 -40.06
N LEU A 283 6.58 27.12 -41.25
CA LEU A 283 7.04 27.94 -42.36
C LEU A 283 5.88 28.80 -42.85
N MET A 284 6.05 30.11 -42.74
CA MET A 284 5.10 31.10 -43.21
C MET A 284 5.80 32.02 -44.20
N GLN A 285 5.15 32.31 -45.32
CA GLN A 285 5.68 33.20 -46.34
C GLN A 285 4.66 34.29 -46.64
N LEU A 286 5.14 35.52 -46.73
CA LEU A 286 4.34 36.69 -47.08
C LEU A 286 5.08 37.46 -48.17
N GLY A 287 4.32 38.04 -49.10
CA GLY A 287 4.86 38.68 -50.30
C GLY A 287 4.92 37.69 -51.45
N HIS A 288 4.89 38.25 -52.65
CA HIS A 288 5.09 37.52 -53.90
C HIS A 288 6.48 37.80 -54.40
#